data_AF-A0A1J3CZY4-F1
#
_entry.id   AF-A0A1J3CZY4-F1
#
_cell.length_a   1.000
_cell.length_b   1.000
_cell.length_c   1.000
_cell.angle_alpha   90.00
_cell.angle_beta   90.00
_cell.angle_gamma   90.00
#
_symmetry.space_group_name_H-M   'P 1'
#
loop_
_entity.id
_entity.type
_entity.pdbx_description
1 polymer ?
#
loop_
_entity_poly.entity_id
_entity_poly.type
_entity_poly.pdbx_seq_one_letter_code
_entity_poly.pdbx_strand_id
1 'polypeptide(L)'
;VGFVNGRLLCENVLLASELVNDFHNPGLITRGCLQIDITKAYDNVHWSFLLNILEALKLPSAFISWIRLCISSPHYSVALNGELVGFFPGRKGLRQGDPISSSLFVLAMD
;
A
#
# COMPACT_ATOMS: atom_id res chain seq x y z
N VAL A 1 6.74 -6.47 -7.29
CA VAL A 1 5.36 -6.01 -6.92
C VAL A 1 4.62 -7.17 -6.27
N GLY A 2 4.03 -6.97 -5.10
CA GLY A 2 3.27 -8.00 -4.37
C GLY A 2 1.76 -7.89 -4.59
N PHE A 3 0.99 -8.85 -4.08
CA PHE A 3 -0.48 -8.87 -4.09
C PHE A 3 -1.15 -8.87 -5.48
N VAL A 4 -0.40 -9.23 -6.53
CA VAL A 4 -0.92 -9.38 -7.90
C VAL A 4 -0.93 -10.86 -8.24
N ASN A 5 -2.07 -11.35 -8.75
CA ASN A 5 -2.19 -12.74 -9.16
C ASN A 5 -1.14 -13.09 -10.23
N GLY A 6 -0.50 -14.25 -10.08
CA GLY A 6 0.56 -14.71 -10.98
C GLY A 6 1.93 -14.08 -10.76
N ARG A 7 2.12 -13.21 -9.76
CA ARG A 7 3.45 -12.70 -9.37
C ARG A 7 3.89 -13.31 -8.04
N LEU A 8 5.01 -14.03 -8.04
CA LEU A 8 5.53 -14.70 -6.86
C LEU A 8 6.62 -13.87 -6.20
N LEU A 9 6.73 -13.97 -4.86
CA LEU A 9 7.80 -13.30 -4.11
C LEU A 9 9.18 -13.77 -4.56
N CYS A 10 9.33 -15.07 -4.86
CA CYS A 10 10.60 -15.65 -5.30
C CYS A 10 11.14 -15.00 -6.58
N GLU A 11 10.27 -14.61 -7.50
CA GLU A 11 10.67 -13.94 -8.74
C GLU A 11 11.31 -12.57 -8.46
N ASN A 12 10.74 -11.80 -7.51
CA ASN A 12 11.33 -10.52 -7.09
C ASN A 12 12.69 -10.72 -6.42
N VAL A 13 12.87 -11.80 -5.65
CA VAL A 13 14.16 -12.12 -5.00
C VAL A 13 15.22 -12.51 -6.03
N LEU A 14 14.87 -13.35 -7.00
CA LEU A 14 15.77 -13.73 -8.09
C LEU A 14 16.19 -12.51 -8.92
N LEU A 15 15.23 -11.68 -9.31
CA LEU A 15 15.52 -10.45 -10.06
C LEU A 15 16.43 -9.51 -9.28
N ALA A 16 16.17 -9.29 -7.98
CA ALA A 16 17.01 -8.45 -7.15
C ALA A 16 18.44 -9.00 -7.04
N SER A 17 18.61 -10.33 -6.92
CA SER A 17 19.92 -10.99 -6.88
C SER A 17 20.69 -10.82 -8.19
N GLU A 18 20.02 -10.92 -9.33
CA GLU A 18 20.62 -10.72 -10.65
C GLU A 18 21.05 -9.27 -10.85
N LEU A 19 20.23 -8.30 -10.44
CA LEU A 19 20.53 -6.87 -10.56
C LEU A 19 21.76 -6.44 -9.74
N VAL A 20 22.01 -7.10 -8.60
CA VAL A 20 23.16 -6.76 -7.72
C VAL A 20 24.39 -7.63 -7.95
N ASN A 21 24.34 -8.61 -8.86
CA ASN A 21 25.39 -9.61 -9.04
C ASN A 21 26.78 -8.97 -9.32
N ASP A 22 26.80 -7.89 -10.09
CA ASP A 22 28.04 -7.21 -10.50
C ASP A 22 28.47 -6.07 -9.57
N PHE A 23 27.83 -5.90 -8.41
CA PHE A 23 28.15 -4.81 -7.47
C PHE A 23 29.58 -4.90 -6.93
N HIS A 24 30.13 -6.10 -6.84
CA HIS A 24 31.49 -6.35 -6.35
C HIS A 24 32.55 -6.28 -7.45
N ASN A 25 32.15 -6.12 -8.72
CA ASN A 25 33.10 -6.13 -9.83
C ASN A 25 33.98 -4.87 -9.80
N PRO A 26 35.33 -5.02 -9.83
CA PRO A 26 36.24 -3.89 -9.84
C PRO A 26 36.11 -3.11 -11.16
N GLY A 27 36.28 -1.78 -11.12
CA GLY A 27 36.25 -0.94 -12.31
C GLY A 27 35.97 0.53 -12.01
N LEU A 28 35.89 1.34 -13.08
CA LEU A 28 35.63 2.79 -13.00
C LEU A 28 34.18 3.13 -12.64
N ILE A 29 33.26 2.18 -12.75
CA ILE A 29 31.83 2.37 -12.52
C ILE A 29 31.49 1.94 -11.09
N THR A 30 30.99 2.88 -10.29
CA THR A 30 30.40 2.62 -8.98
C THR A 30 28.94 2.22 -9.12
N ARG A 31 28.53 1.14 -8.46
CA ARG A 31 27.14 0.66 -8.41
C ARG A 31 26.57 0.84 -7.00
N GLY A 32 25.27 1.08 -6.90
CA GLY A 32 24.59 1.28 -5.62
C GLY A 32 23.13 0.89 -5.70
N CYS A 33 22.53 0.58 -4.55
CA CYS A 33 21.13 0.24 -4.42
C CYS A 33 20.44 1.25 -3.51
N LEU A 34 19.24 1.68 -3.89
CA LEU A 34 18.39 2.52 -3.06
C LEU A 34 17.20 1.68 -2.59
N GLN A 35 17.13 1.46 -1.28
CA GLN A 35 15.98 0.83 -0.65
C GLN A 35 15.06 1.92 -0.08
N ILE A 36 13.85 2.00 -0.60
CA ILE A 36 12.81 2.93 -0.13
C ILE A 36 11.76 2.10 0.60
N ASP A 37 11.44 2.51 1.84
CA ASP A 37 10.35 1.93 2.63
C ASP A 37 9.30 3.01 2.95
N ILE A 38 8.04 2.61 2.97
CA ILE A 38 6.92 3.53 3.22
C ILE A 38 6.46 3.34 4.66
N THR A 39 6.73 4.34 5.50
CA THR A 39 6.28 4.32 6.89
C THR A 39 4.75 4.16 6.96
N LYS A 40 4.29 3.14 7.68
CA LYS A 40 2.86 2.85 7.89
C LYS A 40 2.06 2.92 6.58
N ALA A 41 2.52 2.19 5.56
CA ALA A 41 2.04 2.28 4.18
C ALA A 41 0.50 2.29 4.06
N TYR A 42 -0.18 1.38 4.76
CA TYR A 42 -1.64 1.30 4.75
C TYR A 42 -2.32 2.48 5.46
N ASP A 43 -1.81 2.92 6.61
CA ASP A 43 -2.42 4.01 7.40
C ASP A 43 -2.28 5.38 6.72
N ASN A 44 -1.32 5.52 5.81
CA ASN A 44 -0.98 6.80 5.17
C ASN A 44 -1.66 7.04 3.81
N VAL A 45 -2.42 6.08 3.27
CA VAL A 45 -3.14 6.25 2.00
C VAL A 45 -4.22 7.33 2.14
N HIS A 46 -4.13 8.38 1.33
CA HIS A 46 -5.13 9.46 1.32
C HIS A 46 -6.36 9.06 0.50
N TRP A 47 -7.56 9.10 1.10
CA TRP A 47 -8.78 8.62 0.45
C TRP A 47 -9.14 9.38 -0.83
N SER A 48 -9.01 10.70 -0.85
CA SER A 48 -9.30 11.47 -2.07
C SER A 48 -8.38 11.09 -3.22
N PHE A 49 -7.11 10.77 -2.92
CA PHE A 49 -6.17 10.33 -3.95
C PHE A 49 -6.58 8.96 -4.52
N LEU A 50 -6.90 8.01 -3.64
CA LEU A 50 -7.39 6.69 -4.04
C LEU A 50 -8.67 6.80 -4.89
N LEU A 51 -9.64 7.60 -4.47
CA LEU A 51 -10.91 7.76 -5.20
C LEU A 51 -10.68 8.39 -6.58
N ASN A 52 -9.78 9.37 -6.69
CA ASN A 52 -9.41 9.97 -7.98
C ASN A 52 -8.79 8.94 -8.94
N ILE A 53 -7.97 7.99 -8.43
CA ILE A 53 -7.43 6.90 -9.24
C ILE A 53 -8.55 6.00 -9.74
N LEU A 54 -9.50 5.59 -8.88
CA LEU A 54 -10.61 4.74 -9.28
C LEU A 54 -11.51 5.41 -10.34
N GLU A 55 -11.70 6.73 -10.23
CA GLU A 55 -12.39 7.54 -11.22
C GLU A 55 -11.60 7.63 -12.54
N ALA A 56 -10.29 7.83 -12.49
CA ALA A 56 -9.41 7.86 -13.66
C ALA A 56 -9.38 6.52 -14.41
N LEU A 57 -9.48 5.40 -13.68
CA LEU A 57 -9.63 4.05 -14.22
C LEU A 57 -11.04 3.77 -14.78
N LYS A 58 -11.96 4.73 -14.70
CA LYS A 58 -13.34 4.65 -15.19
C LYS A 58 -14.13 3.48 -14.60
N LEU A 59 -13.90 3.17 -13.32
CA LEU A 59 -14.70 2.17 -12.62
C LEU A 59 -16.14 2.65 -12.44
N PRO A 60 -17.12 1.73 -12.32
CA PRO A 60 -18.51 2.11 -12.12
C PRO A 60 -18.70 2.99 -10.88
N SER A 61 -19.47 4.07 -11.00
CA SER A 61 -19.71 5.03 -9.90
C SER A 61 -20.31 4.37 -8.65
N ALA A 62 -21.16 3.35 -8.83
CA ALA A 62 -21.70 2.54 -7.74
C ALA A 62 -20.59 1.82 -6.95
N PHE A 63 -19.62 1.23 -7.67
CA PHE A 63 -18.48 0.55 -7.06
C PHE A 63 -17.60 1.54 -6.29
N ILE A 64 -17.27 2.69 -6.88
CA ILE A 64 -16.49 3.75 -6.22
C ILE A 64 -17.20 4.23 -4.95
N SER A 65 -18.53 4.35 -4.98
CA SER A 65 -19.33 4.71 -3.81
C SER A 65 -19.26 3.66 -2.70
N TRP A 66 -19.26 2.37 -3.05
CA TRP A 66 -19.05 1.29 -2.08
C TRP A 66 -17.65 1.35 -1.45
N ILE A 67 -16.60 1.55 -2.26
CA ILE A 67 -15.23 1.71 -1.74
C ILE A 67 -15.14 2.91 -0.80
N ARG A 68 -15.70 4.07 -1.19
CA ARG A 68 -15.76 5.26 -0.35
C ARG A 68 -16.41 4.95 1.00
N LEU A 69 -17.49 4.18 1.02
CA LEU A 69 -18.17 3.79 2.26
C LEU A 69 -17.30 2.83 3.10
N CYS A 70 -16.71 1.81 2.49
CA CYS A 70 -15.85 0.84 3.15
C CYS A 70 -14.65 1.51 3.83
N ILE A 71 -13.97 2.45 3.16
CA ILE A 71 -12.77 3.10 3.71
C ILE A 71 -13.10 4.17 4.75
N SER A 72 -14.26 4.83 4.67
CA SER A 72 -14.62 5.95 5.56
C SER A 72 -15.47 5.60 6.78
N SER A 73 -16.11 4.43 6.78
CA SER A 73 -16.91 3.94 7.91
C SER A 73 -16.15 3.56 9.19
N PRO A 74 -14.86 3.13 9.16
CA PRO A 74 -14.15 2.75 10.38
C PRO A 74 -13.98 3.91 11.36
N HIS A 75 -14.23 3.62 12.63
CA HIS A 75 -13.97 4.49 13.76
C HIS A 75 -12.88 3.89 14.65
N TYR A 76 -12.19 4.74 15.38
CA TYR A 76 -11.03 4.40 16.19
C TYR A 76 -11.19 4.92 17.62
N SER A 77 -10.59 4.19 18.55
CA SER A 77 -10.42 4.56 19.96
C SER A 77 -8.96 4.29 20.34
N VAL A 78 -8.45 5.01 21.33
CA VAL A 78 -7.07 4.80 21.82
C VAL A 78 -7.13 3.92 23.07
N ALA A 79 -6.39 2.82 23.08
CA ALA A 79 -6.22 2.02 24.29
C ALA A 79 -5.17 2.67 25.20
N LEU A 80 -5.58 3.17 26.36
CA LEU A 80 -4.74 3.76 27.39
C LEU A 80 -4.90 2.96 28.68
N ASN A 81 -3.82 2.35 29.18
CA ASN A 81 -3.81 1.52 30.39
C ASN A 81 -4.86 0.40 30.41
N GLY A 82 -5.19 -0.17 29.24
CA GLY A 82 -6.17 -1.24 29.10
C GLY A 82 -7.62 -0.76 28.91
N GLU A 83 -7.88 0.54 29.03
CA GLU A 83 -9.20 1.11 28.75
C GLU A 83 -9.22 1.81 27.39
N LEU A 84 -10.34 1.72 26.68
CA LEU A 84 -10.55 2.45 25.42
C LEU A 84 -11.02 3.87 25.72
N VAL A 85 -10.28 4.85 25.21
CA VAL A 85 -10.54 6.27 25.39
C VAL A 85 -10.76 6.94 24.04
N GLY A 86 -11.80 7.78 23.98
CA GLY A 86 -12.21 8.47 22.77
C GLY A 86 -12.91 7.57 21.77
N PHE A 87 -13.58 8.20 20.81
CA PHE A 87 -14.22 7.54 19.68
C PHE A 87 -14.30 8.55 18.54
N PHE A 88 -13.54 8.31 17.49
CA PHE A 88 -13.40 9.27 16.38
C PHE A 88 -13.37 8.56 15.03
N PRO A 89 -13.89 9.20 13.98
CA PRO A 89 -13.86 8.63 12.64
C PRO A 89 -12.44 8.60 12.08
N GLY A 90 -12.16 7.62 11.23
CA GLY A 90 -11.00 7.64 10.35
C GLY A 90 -10.99 8.87 9.44
N ARG A 91 -9.81 9.26 8.97
CA ARG A 91 -9.65 10.31 7.95
C ARG A 91 -8.82 9.91 6.74
N LYS A 92 -8.06 8.82 6.87
CA LYS A 92 -7.18 8.26 5.86
C LYS A 92 -6.86 6.82 6.23
N GLY A 93 -6.20 6.14 5.29
CA GLY A 93 -5.66 4.81 5.46
C GLY A 93 -6.61 3.70 5.01
N LEU A 94 -6.04 2.51 4.86
CA LEU A 94 -6.73 1.28 4.48
C LEU A 94 -6.61 0.28 5.63
N ARG A 95 -7.68 -0.46 5.91
CA ARG A 95 -7.70 -1.41 7.02
C ARG A 95 -6.83 -2.61 6.70
N GLN A 96 -5.77 -2.83 7.47
CA GLN A 96 -4.98 -4.06 7.39
C GLN A 96 -5.83 -5.27 7.78
N GLY A 97 -5.71 -6.35 7.01
CA GLY A 97 -6.51 -7.58 7.18
C GLY A 97 -7.86 -7.55 6.47
N ASP A 98 -8.27 -6.42 5.87
CA ASP A 98 -9.39 -6.39 4.94
C ASP A 98 -8.96 -6.95 3.57
N PRO A 99 -9.66 -7.95 3.00
CA PRO A 99 -9.34 -8.53 1.70
C PRO A 99 -9.17 -7.52 0.57
N ILE A 100 -9.88 -6.39 0.58
CA ILE A 100 -9.80 -5.41 -0.52
C ILE A 100 -8.62 -4.43 -0.39
N SER A 101 -8.12 -4.24 0.84
CA SER A 101 -7.11 -3.21 1.12
C SER A 101 -5.82 -3.41 0.34
N SER A 102 -5.37 -4.66 0.15
CA SER A 102 -4.14 -4.92 -0.60
C SER A 102 -4.27 -4.54 -2.07
N SER A 103 -5.41 -4.81 -2.70
CA SER A 103 -5.66 -4.43 -4.10
C SER A 103 -5.75 -2.91 -4.26
N LEU A 104 -6.44 -2.23 -3.33
CA LEU A 104 -6.53 -0.77 -3.33
C LEU A 104 -5.16 -0.11 -3.09
N PHE A 105 -4.32 -0.71 -2.24
CA PHE A 105 -2.96 -0.24 -2.00
C PHE A 105 -2.09 -0.37 -3.26
N VAL A 106 -2.17 -1.50 -3.97
CA VAL A 106 -1.46 -1.68 -5.25
C VAL A 106 -1.90 -0.62 -6.25
N LEU A 107 -3.20 -0.37 -6.40
CA LEU A 107 -3.72 0.68 -7.30
C LEU A 107 -3.27 2.09 -6.91
N ALA A 108 -3.00 2.36 -5.63
CA ALA A 108 -2.49 3.65 -5.18
C ALA A 108 -0.99 3.83 -5.40
N MET A 109 -0.25 2.72 -5.57
CA MET A 109 1.21 2.71 -5.72
C MET A 109 1.67 2.56 -7.16
N ASP A 110 0.85 1.97 -8.02
CA ASP A 110 1.08 1.76 -9.46
C ASP A 110 0.74 3.02 -10.27
#